data_AF-A0A401IDC0-F1
#
_entry.id   AF-A0A401IDC0-F1
#
_cell.length_a   1.000
_cell.length_b   1.000
_cell.length_c   1.000
_cell.angle_alpha   90.00
_cell.angle_beta   90.00
_cell.angle_gamma   90.00
#
_symmetry.space_group_name_H-M   'P 1'
#
loop_
_entity.id
_entity.type
_entity.pdbx_description
1 polymer ?
#
loop_
_entity_poly.entity_id
_entity_poly.type
_entity_poly.pdbx_seq_one_letter_code
_entity_poly.pdbx_strand_id
1 'polypeptide(L)'
;MNSLDSVYQYLLENICFSKDINYLEKQKKLFELGVKSSLLFYEFIKFIIKDVRNHELEKIYYFTREGEFFQKIHDIIVEHSPDNSIKSELVEASRLTTFSPSLQAISIEELKRLWRMYSTQSMGAMLKSLNVNNFEFFTTIFKSYDIDIDIPIEKPWLDLRVKKVFADPLFQKNIKTCVDIKKHLLQEYLLNKGLNEQAKKIAMVDIGWRGTTQDNLALLFKDTTIHAYYLGMQPFLNPQPNNIIKQSFLGDQVFLNRRQELVYLKYVSPIEMMCNSPSGTTIDYQNIEGEIRAIRKTIELENDIFYEYTQFFQQGVLEGIKSLVKLEQENPNLFKNTSKFCIKIANDLWMNPKKFLTEAYFQLHHDETFGVGEIINKGEPHFIPMSLILQALFNKKKWDQLGLLLADTGWIQGLFTYYNLGFLNPVYNLRIKMKSKPLLREETNDGFTL
;
A
#
# COMPACT_ATOMS: atom_id res chain seq x y z
N MET A 1 0.22 -25.34 24.19
CA MET A 1 -0.49 -24.09 23.87
C MET A 1 -1.34 -24.33 22.64
N ASN A 2 -2.68 -24.29 22.74
CA ASN A 2 -3.58 -24.65 21.62
C ASN A 2 -4.46 -23.48 21.15
N SER A 3 -4.27 -22.28 21.70
CA SER A 3 -5.08 -21.10 21.38
C SER A 3 -4.23 -19.87 21.16
N LEU A 4 -4.73 -18.94 20.36
CA LEU A 4 -4.14 -17.62 20.15
C LEU A 4 -3.92 -16.87 21.47
N ASP A 5 -4.85 -17.02 22.41
CA ASP A 5 -4.76 -16.39 23.73
C ASP A 5 -3.55 -16.91 24.51
N SER A 6 -3.21 -18.20 24.38
CA SER A 6 -2.01 -18.74 25.03
C SER A 6 -0.70 -18.21 24.43
N VAL A 7 -0.66 -17.97 23.12
CA VAL A 7 0.47 -17.29 22.47
C VAL A 7 0.57 -15.85 22.98
N TYR A 8 -0.54 -15.14 23.08
CA TYR A 8 -0.53 -13.77 23.58
C TYR A 8 -0.11 -13.64 25.03
N GLN A 9 -0.59 -14.53 25.91
CA GLN A 9 -0.15 -14.53 27.31
C GLN A 9 1.36 -14.78 27.39
N TYR A 10 1.88 -15.76 26.64
CA TYR A 10 3.32 -15.98 26.54
C TYR A 10 4.08 -14.72 26.12
N LEU A 11 3.62 -14.04 25.05
CA LEU A 11 4.28 -12.83 24.57
C LEU A 11 4.28 -11.74 25.63
N LEU A 12 3.14 -11.48 26.27
CA LEU A 12 3.04 -10.44 27.30
C LEU A 12 3.86 -10.76 28.57
N GLU A 13 3.99 -12.04 28.93
CA GLU A 13 4.81 -12.49 30.06
C GLU A 13 6.32 -12.41 29.76
N ASN A 14 6.72 -12.62 28.52
CA ASN A 14 8.14 -12.68 28.12
C ASN A 14 8.69 -11.37 27.54
N ILE A 15 7.83 -10.38 27.28
CA ILE A 15 8.25 -9.05 26.84
C ILE A 15 8.36 -8.15 28.06
N CYS A 16 9.58 -7.81 28.45
CA CYS A 16 9.79 -6.76 29.43
C CYS A 16 9.43 -5.42 28.78
N PHE A 17 8.42 -4.73 29.32
CA PHE A 17 8.43 -3.28 29.27
C PHE A 17 9.76 -2.83 29.86
N SER A 18 10.60 -2.13 29.09
CA SER A 18 11.72 -1.41 29.69
C SER A 18 11.12 -0.47 30.74
N LYS A 19 11.30 -0.81 32.02
CA LYS A 19 10.81 0.01 33.15
C LYS A 19 11.39 1.43 33.11
N ASP A 20 12.41 1.65 32.28
CA ASP A 20 13.16 2.89 32.10
C ASP A 20 12.51 3.86 31.10
N ILE A 21 11.40 3.53 30.43
CA ILE A 21 10.67 4.44 29.53
C ILE A 21 9.28 4.77 30.10
N ASN A 22 9.09 6.03 30.47
CA ASN A 22 7.81 6.54 30.97
C ASN A 22 6.83 6.82 29.81
N TYR A 23 6.27 5.76 29.23
CA TYR A 23 5.25 5.88 28.19
C TYR A 23 3.93 6.44 28.76
N LEU A 24 3.28 7.31 27.99
CA LEU A 24 1.88 7.67 28.22
C LEU A 24 0.99 6.42 28.09
N GLU A 25 -0.15 6.41 28.78
CA GLU A 25 -1.11 5.30 28.77
C GLU A 25 -1.54 4.89 27.34
N LYS A 26 -1.68 5.87 26.44
CA LYS A 26 -2.00 5.62 25.02
C LYS A 26 -0.89 4.88 24.28
N GLN A 27 0.37 5.26 24.53
CA GLN A 27 1.54 4.64 23.91
C GLN A 27 1.72 3.19 24.39
N LYS A 28 1.46 2.93 25.68
CA LYS A 28 1.44 1.55 26.22
C LYS A 28 0.41 0.67 25.51
N LYS A 29 -0.81 1.19 25.30
CA LYS A 29 -1.87 0.47 24.58
C LYS A 29 -1.51 0.18 23.12
N LEU A 30 -0.83 1.10 22.45
CA LEU A 30 -0.31 0.88 21.09
C LEU A 30 0.77 -0.19 21.05
N PHE A 31 1.72 -0.13 21.99
CA PHE A 31 2.74 -1.16 22.15
C PHE A 31 2.12 -2.55 22.38
N GLU A 32 1.20 -2.68 23.33
CA GLU A 32 0.50 -3.95 23.58
C GLU A 32 -0.30 -4.44 22.37
N LEU A 33 -0.91 -3.53 21.61
CA LEU A 33 -1.59 -3.87 20.37
C LEU A 33 -0.59 -4.40 19.33
N GLY A 34 0.60 -3.78 19.25
CA GLY A 34 1.71 -4.24 18.42
C GLY A 34 2.16 -5.65 18.79
N VAL A 35 2.38 -5.91 20.09
CA VAL A 35 2.73 -7.25 20.61
C VAL A 35 1.69 -8.29 20.19
N LYS A 36 0.40 -7.99 20.38
CA LYS A 36 -0.70 -8.89 20.00
C LYS A 36 -0.81 -9.09 18.48
N SER A 37 -0.28 -8.15 17.70
CA SER A 37 -0.30 -8.21 16.24
C SER A 37 0.95 -8.85 15.64
N SER A 38 1.99 -9.11 16.44
CA SER A 38 3.29 -9.60 15.99
C SER A 38 3.22 -10.87 15.14
N LEU A 39 2.35 -11.83 15.50
CA LEU A 39 2.19 -13.09 14.76
C LEU A 39 1.77 -12.87 13.30
N LEU A 40 0.96 -11.85 13.01
CA LEU A 40 0.56 -11.52 11.64
C LEU A 40 1.77 -11.16 10.77
N PHE A 41 2.61 -10.24 11.27
CA PHE A 41 3.78 -9.77 10.54
C PHE A 41 4.91 -10.80 10.50
N TYR A 42 5.08 -11.56 11.59
CA TYR A 42 6.02 -12.68 11.65
C TYR A 42 5.76 -13.71 10.55
N GLU A 43 4.51 -14.17 10.46
CA GLU A 43 4.12 -15.17 9.46
C GLU A 43 4.13 -14.62 8.03
N PHE A 44 3.82 -13.32 7.85
CA PHE A 44 3.94 -12.67 6.55
C PHE A 44 5.38 -12.69 6.03
N ILE A 45 6.36 -12.26 6.84
CA ILE A 45 7.75 -12.24 6.40
C ILE A 45 8.33 -13.65 6.27
N LYS A 46 7.95 -14.60 7.14
CA LYS A 46 8.33 -16.01 6.97
C LYS A 46 7.77 -16.64 5.70
N PHE A 47 6.54 -16.31 5.34
CA PHE A 47 5.94 -16.73 4.08
C PHE A 47 6.82 -16.29 2.90
N ILE A 48 7.28 -15.04 2.90
CA ILE A 48 8.18 -14.50 1.87
C ILE A 48 9.51 -15.23 1.89
N ILE A 49 10.20 -15.27 3.03
CA ILE A 49 11.51 -15.93 3.18
C ILE A 49 11.44 -17.38 2.67
N LYS A 50 10.40 -18.13 3.04
CA LYS A 50 10.22 -19.52 2.60
C LYS A 50 10.08 -19.62 1.08
N ASP A 51 9.27 -18.77 0.47
CA ASP A 51 9.05 -18.80 -0.98
C ASP A 51 10.31 -18.38 -1.75
N VAL A 52 11.02 -17.36 -1.26
CA VAL A 52 12.32 -16.89 -1.78
C VAL A 52 13.35 -18.02 -1.74
N ARG A 53 13.44 -18.78 -0.65
CA ARG A 53 14.29 -20.00 -0.57
C ARG A 53 13.93 -21.03 -1.63
N ASN A 54 12.64 -21.32 -1.80
CA ASN A 54 12.19 -22.31 -2.79
C ASN A 54 12.54 -21.92 -4.23
N HIS A 55 12.73 -20.63 -4.49
CA HIS A 55 13.12 -20.11 -5.79
C HIS A 55 14.62 -19.82 -5.91
N GLU A 56 15.42 -20.23 -4.92
CA GLU A 56 16.89 -20.07 -4.86
C GLU A 56 17.32 -18.60 -4.99
N LEU A 57 16.53 -17.70 -4.38
CA LEU A 57 16.82 -16.28 -4.32
C LEU A 57 17.57 -15.96 -3.02
N GLU A 58 18.62 -15.15 -3.13
CA GLU A 58 19.47 -14.79 -1.98
C GLU A 58 19.12 -13.43 -1.36
N LYS A 59 18.27 -12.64 -2.03
CA LYS A 59 17.98 -11.26 -1.63
C LYS A 59 16.52 -10.89 -1.84
N ILE A 60 15.97 -10.17 -0.86
CA ILE A 60 14.63 -9.58 -0.89
C ILE A 60 14.75 -8.06 -0.89
N TYR A 61 14.10 -7.41 -1.85
CA TYR A 61 14.04 -5.95 -1.95
C TYR A 61 12.73 -5.42 -1.32
N TYR A 62 12.85 -4.59 -0.29
CA TYR A 62 11.71 -3.94 0.37
C TYR A 62 11.60 -2.50 -0.12
N PHE A 63 10.40 -2.04 -0.46
CA PHE A 63 10.22 -0.65 -0.86
C PHE A 63 10.07 0.28 0.33
N THR A 64 10.61 1.51 0.21
CA THR A 64 10.47 2.55 1.25
C THR A 64 9.04 2.81 1.69
N ARG A 65 8.88 3.52 2.82
CA ARG A 65 7.64 3.68 3.58
C ARG A 65 7.39 2.40 4.40
N GLU A 66 6.44 1.58 3.99
CA GLU A 66 6.03 0.43 4.79
C GLU A 66 7.05 -0.70 4.79
N GLY A 67 7.86 -0.83 3.72
CA GLY A 67 8.92 -1.84 3.66
C GLY A 67 10.11 -1.56 4.57
N GLU A 68 10.31 -0.33 5.07
CA GLU A 68 11.33 -0.07 6.11
C GLU A 68 11.00 -0.86 7.40
N PHE A 69 9.73 -0.96 7.74
CA PHE A 69 9.27 -1.76 8.87
C PHE A 69 9.37 -3.26 8.58
N PHE A 70 8.98 -3.70 7.39
CA PHE A 70 9.08 -5.11 7.00
C PHE A 70 10.52 -5.61 6.91
N GLN A 71 11.46 -4.76 6.47
CA GLN A 71 12.88 -5.07 6.49
C GLN A 71 13.38 -5.29 7.92
N LYS A 72 13.02 -4.43 8.88
CA LYS A 72 13.39 -4.63 10.30
C LYS A 72 12.87 -5.95 10.84
N ILE A 73 11.65 -6.34 10.48
CA ILE A 73 11.08 -7.63 10.86
C ILE A 73 11.90 -8.77 10.25
N HIS A 74 12.19 -8.70 8.95
CA HIS A 74 13.03 -9.67 8.26
C HIS A 74 14.39 -9.84 8.95
N ASP A 75 15.05 -8.74 9.26
CA ASP A 75 16.39 -8.76 9.83
C ASP A 75 16.38 -9.40 11.22
N ILE A 76 15.38 -9.12 12.06
CA ILE A 76 15.19 -9.82 13.35
C ILE A 76 15.01 -11.33 13.15
N ILE A 77 14.15 -11.74 12.20
CA ILE A 77 13.88 -13.15 11.93
C ILE A 77 15.16 -13.87 11.48
N VAL A 78 15.92 -13.26 10.56
CA VAL A 78 17.15 -13.81 9.99
C VAL A 78 18.27 -13.86 11.02
N GLU A 79 18.47 -12.80 11.81
CA GLU A 79 19.49 -12.74 12.87
C GLU A 79 19.31 -13.87 13.90
N HIS A 80 18.06 -14.20 14.22
CA HIS A 80 17.72 -15.23 15.19
C HIS A 80 17.45 -16.60 14.53
N SER A 81 17.62 -16.75 13.21
CA SER A 81 17.45 -18.02 12.51
C SER A 81 18.78 -18.76 12.37
N PRO A 82 18.83 -20.10 12.47
CA PRO A 82 20.04 -20.87 12.21
C PRO A 82 20.57 -20.72 10.78
N ASP A 83 19.71 -20.33 9.84
CA ASP A 83 20.05 -20.08 8.43
C ASP A 83 19.78 -18.61 8.10
N ASN A 84 20.86 -17.83 8.06
CA ASN A 84 20.85 -16.38 7.85
C ASN A 84 21.25 -15.96 6.43
N SER A 85 21.06 -16.84 5.44
CA SER A 85 21.54 -16.65 4.07
C SER A 85 20.79 -15.59 3.25
N ILE A 86 19.50 -15.36 3.52
CA ILE A 86 18.69 -14.42 2.76
C ILE A 86 18.92 -13.00 3.27
N LYS A 87 19.40 -12.13 2.38
CA LYS A 87 19.65 -10.71 2.66
C LYS A 87 18.42 -9.86 2.36
N SER A 88 18.27 -8.76 3.10
CA SER A 88 17.34 -7.69 2.75
C SER A 88 18.09 -6.53 2.10
N GLU A 89 17.40 -5.78 1.24
CA GLU A 89 17.85 -4.50 0.72
C GLU A 89 16.67 -3.54 0.64
N LEU A 90 16.87 -2.28 1.06
CA LEU A 90 15.85 -1.25 0.94
C LEU A 90 15.98 -0.56 -0.42
N VAL A 91 14.87 -0.43 -1.12
CA VAL A 91 14.79 0.25 -2.42
C VAL A 91 13.80 1.40 -2.32
N GLU A 92 14.34 2.60 -2.35
CA GLU A 92 13.63 3.87 -2.46
C GLU A 92 12.92 3.94 -3.82
N ALA A 93 11.65 3.57 -3.86
CA ALA A 93 10.81 3.58 -5.06
C ALA A 93 9.36 3.93 -4.70
N SER A 94 8.68 4.62 -5.61
CA SER A 94 7.26 4.96 -5.47
C SER A 94 6.54 4.78 -6.80
N ARG A 95 5.20 4.86 -6.77
CA ARG A 95 4.41 4.91 -8.02
C ARG A 95 4.81 6.08 -8.90
N LEU A 96 5.11 7.24 -8.30
CA LEU A 96 5.55 8.45 -9.01
C LEU A 96 6.87 8.23 -9.75
N THR A 97 7.87 7.65 -9.08
CA THR A 97 9.20 7.50 -9.67
C THR A 97 9.34 6.32 -10.60
N THR A 98 8.44 5.34 -10.53
CA THR A 98 8.47 4.15 -11.39
C THR A 98 7.55 4.27 -12.61
N PHE A 99 6.46 5.04 -12.54
CA PHE A 99 5.47 5.10 -13.63
C PHE A 99 6.05 5.68 -14.91
N SER A 100 6.66 6.86 -14.84
CA SER A 100 7.22 7.56 -16.00
C SER A 100 8.33 6.72 -16.69
N PRO A 101 9.34 6.18 -15.97
CA PRO A 101 10.32 5.25 -16.54
C PRO A 101 9.77 3.98 -17.18
N SER A 102 8.60 3.50 -16.73
CA SER A 102 8.02 2.24 -17.23
C SER A 102 7.29 2.37 -18.55
N LEU A 103 7.05 3.60 -19.03
CA LEU A 103 6.34 3.85 -20.30
C LEU A 103 7.11 3.25 -21.48
N GLN A 104 6.45 2.38 -22.23
CA GLN A 104 7.02 1.77 -23.43
C GLN A 104 6.96 2.70 -24.64
N ALA A 105 5.96 3.59 -24.65
CA ALA A 105 5.79 4.65 -25.63
C ALA A 105 5.09 5.84 -24.98
N ILE A 106 5.34 7.04 -25.52
CA ILE A 106 4.55 8.22 -25.14
C ILE A 106 3.23 8.14 -25.91
N SER A 107 2.24 7.49 -25.32
CA SER A 107 0.96 7.26 -25.97
C SER A 107 -0.22 7.33 -25.00
N ILE A 108 -1.39 7.57 -25.56
CA ILE A 108 -2.66 7.50 -24.83
C ILE A 108 -2.88 6.09 -24.25
N GLU A 109 -2.52 5.02 -24.97
CA GLU A 109 -2.70 3.66 -24.49
C GLU A 109 -1.86 3.37 -23.24
N GLU A 110 -0.61 3.83 -23.21
CA GLU A 110 0.25 3.70 -22.04
C GLU A 110 -0.26 4.56 -20.86
N LEU A 111 -0.78 5.77 -21.14
CA LEU A 111 -1.33 6.65 -20.10
C LEU A 111 -2.69 6.21 -19.58
N LYS A 112 -3.43 5.34 -20.29
CA LYS A 112 -4.62 4.69 -19.71
C LYS A 112 -4.29 3.93 -18.42
N ARG A 113 -3.05 3.47 -18.23
CA ARG A 113 -2.64 2.82 -16.97
C ARG A 113 -2.77 3.76 -15.75
N LEU A 114 -2.57 5.06 -15.96
CA LEU A 114 -2.82 6.12 -14.99
C LEU A 114 -4.31 6.48 -14.96
N TRP A 115 -4.89 6.77 -16.13
CA TRP A 115 -6.26 7.28 -16.22
C TRP A 115 -7.37 6.28 -15.87
N ARG A 116 -7.10 4.98 -15.86
CA ARG A 116 -8.05 3.98 -15.32
C ARG A 116 -8.24 4.11 -13.81
N MET A 117 -7.24 4.63 -13.10
CA MET A 117 -7.33 4.96 -11.68
C MET A 117 -7.87 6.37 -11.47
N TYR A 118 -7.48 7.31 -12.34
CA TYR A 118 -7.89 8.72 -12.29
C TYR A 118 -8.62 9.09 -13.58
N SER A 119 -9.89 8.70 -13.70
CA SER A 119 -10.66 8.86 -14.94
C SER A 119 -10.99 10.32 -15.26
N THR A 120 -10.89 11.20 -14.28
CA THR A 120 -10.98 12.65 -14.44
C THR A 120 -9.69 13.25 -13.93
N GLN A 121 -8.92 13.88 -14.82
CA GLN A 121 -7.59 14.39 -14.49
C GLN A 121 -7.26 15.61 -15.35
N SER A 122 -6.63 16.62 -14.76
CA SER A 122 -6.07 17.75 -15.50
C SER A 122 -4.74 17.38 -16.17
N MET A 123 -4.36 18.07 -17.25
CA MET A 123 -3.09 17.78 -17.92
C MET A 123 -1.89 18.19 -17.05
N GLY A 124 -2.05 19.17 -16.16
CA GLY A 124 -1.09 19.54 -15.13
C GLY A 124 -0.87 18.39 -14.14
N ALA A 125 -1.93 17.76 -13.63
CA ALA A 125 -1.82 16.60 -12.74
C ALA A 125 -1.21 15.38 -13.46
N MET A 126 -1.48 15.19 -14.75
CA MET A 126 -0.81 14.19 -15.58
C MET A 126 0.70 14.46 -15.67
N LEU A 127 1.12 15.71 -15.94
CA LEU A 127 2.54 16.10 -16.00
C LEU A 127 3.24 15.92 -14.64
N LYS A 128 2.57 16.26 -13.54
CA LYS A 128 3.06 15.98 -12.17
C LYS A 128 3.23 14.48 -11.95
N SER A 129 2.27 13.65 -12.40
CA SER A 129 2.35 12.19 -12.30
C SER A 129 3.47 11.58 -13.17
N LEU A 130 3.88 12.28 -14.22
CA LEU A 130 5.04 11.95 -15.03
C LEU A 130 6.35 12.54 -14.46
N ASN A 131 6.27 13.28 -13.35
CA ASN A 131 7.34 13.99 -12.65
C ASN A 131 8.07 15.05 -13.52
N VAL A 132 7.36 15.73 -14.42
CA VAL A 132 7.96 16.65 -15.40
C VAL A 132 8.18 18.03 -14.79
N ASN A 133 9.36 18.63 -14.99
CA ASN A 133 9.72 19.91 -14.35
C ASN A 133 9.47 21.16 -15.22
N ASN A 134 9.45 21.03 -16.55
CA ASN A 134 9.30 22.18 -17.47
C ASN A 134 7.83 22.54 -17.73
N PHE A 135 7.08 22.89 -16.68
CA PHE A 135 5.65 23.15 -16.77
C PHE A 135 5.29 24.24 -17.78
N GLU A 136 6.01 25.36 -17.80
CA GLU A 136 5.72 26.51 -18.67
C GLU A 136 5.70 26.14 -20.17
N PHE A 137 6.68 25.33 -20.60
CA PHE A 137 6.74 24.82 -21.96
C PHE A 137 5.51 23.97 -22.31
N PHE A 138 5.16 23.01 -21.44
CA PHE A 138 4.00 22.15 -21.69
C PHE A 138 2.69 22.95 -21.63
N THR A 139 2.56 23.91 -20.71
CA THR A 139 1.42 24.84 -20.66
C THR A 139 1.23 25.54 -22.00
N THR A 140 2.30 26.02 -22.61
CA THR A 140 2.25 26.68 -23.93
C THR A 140 1.78 25.74 -25.03
N ILE A 141 2.29 24.50 -25.05
CA ILE A 141 1.81 23.46 -25.99
C ILE A 141 0.33 23.20 -25.78
N PHE A 142 -0.11 22.85 -24.57
CA PHE A 142 -1.50 22.52 -24.29
C PHE A 142 -2.44 23.68 -24.64
N LYS A 143 -2.06 24.91 -24.35
CA LYS A 143 -2.83 26.11 -24.70
C LYS A 143 -3.02 26.28 -26.21
N SER A 144 -2.04 25.89 -27.03
CA SER A 144 -2.17 25.91 -28.50
C SER A 144 -3.22 24.94 -29.06
N TYR A 145 -3.67 23.98 -28.24
CA TYR A 145 -4.74 23.04 -28.54
C TYR A 145 -6.03 23.32 -27.74
N ASP A 146 -6.18 24.54 -27.22
CA ASP A 146 -7.33 24.96 -26.39
C ASP A 146 -7.52 24.10 -25.13
N ILE A 147 -6.42 23.68 -24.51
CA ILE A 147 -6.41 22.99 -23.22
C ILE A 147 -5.77 23.91 -22.18
N ASP A 148 -6.56 24.24 -21.16
CA ASP A 148 -6.02 24.72 -19.89
C ASP A 148 -5.52 23.51 -19.09
N ILE A 149 -4.27 23.55 -18.66
CA ILE A 149 -3.65 22.40 -18.00
C ILE A 149 -4.20 22.15 -16.59
N ASP A 150 -4.79 23.14 -15.94
CA ASP A 150 -5.28 23.02 -14.57
C ASP A 150 -6.73 22.56 -14.52
N ILE A 151 -7.47 22.67 -15.63
CA ILE A 151 -8.87 22.22 -15.72
C ILE A 151 -8.91 20.70 -15.92
N PRO A 152 -9.60 19.94 -15.03
CA PRO A 152 -9.76 18.50 -15.20
C PRO A 152 -10.56 18.12 -16.44
N ILE A 153 -10.12 17.07 -17.13
CA ILE A 153 -10.81 16.47 -18.28
C ILE A 153 -11.32 15.10 -17.87
N GLU A 154 -12.63 14.84 -18.02
CA GLU A 154 -13.19 13.50 -17.88
C GLU A 154 -12.78 12.64 -19.09
N LYS A 155 -12.26 11.44 -18.81
CA LYS A 155 -11.77 10.45 -19.78
C LYS A 155 -10.82 11.07 -20.81
N PRO A 156 -9.63 11.57 -20.39
CA PRO A 156 -8.71 12.27 -21.29
C PRO A 156 -8.35 11.50 -22.57
N TRP A 157 -8.36 10.16 -22.51
CA TRP A 157 -8.10 9.29 -23.66
C TRP A 157 -9.17 9.37 -24.77
N LEU A 158 -10.34 9.95 -24.51
CA LEU A 158 -11.39 10.17 -25.51
C LEU A 158 -11.32 11.58 -26.13
N ASP A 159 -10.75 12.55 -25.41
CA ASP A 159 -10.71 13.96 -25.83
C ASP A 159 -9.85 14.16 -27.11
N LEU A 160 -10.45 14.80 -28.12
CA LEU A 160 -9.80 15.02 -29.42
C LEU A 160 -8.61 15.99 -29.33
N ARG A 161 -8.66 16.99 -28.45
CA ARG A 161 -7.57 17.94 -28.23
C ARG A 161 -6.37 17.21 -27.61
N VAL A 162 -6.63 16.36 -26.61
CA VAL A 162 -5.59 15.53 -25.98
C VAL A 162 -4.95 14.60 -27.02
N LYS A 163 -5.76 13.94 -27.86
CA LYS A 163 -5.23 13.13 -28.99
C LYS A 163 -4.34 13.92 -29.93
N LYS A 164 -4.70 15.16 -30.25
CA LYS A 164 -3.86 16.04 -31.10
C LYS A 164 -2.55 16.42 -30.42
N VAL A 165 -2.55 16.73 -29.12
CA VAL A 165 -1.31 16.97 -28.35
C VAL A 165 -0.38 15.75 -28.38
N PHE A 166 -0.92 14.55 -28.19
CA PHE A 166 -0.11 13.33 -28.28
C PHE A 166 0.38 13.01 -29.70
N ALA A 167 -0.19 13.62 -30.75
CA ALA A 167 0.32 13.54 -32.11
C ALA A 167 1.34 14.66 -32.44
N ASP A 168 1.49 15.66 -31.57
CA ASP A 168 2.40 16.79 -31.77
C ASP A 168 3.87 16.33 -31.63
N PRO A 169 4.71 16.51 -32.66
CA PRO A 169 6.10 16.08 -32.63
C PRO A 169 6.95 16.78 -31.56
N LEU A 170 6.65 18.05 -31.26
CA LEU A 170 7.36 18.83 -30.28
C LEU A 170 7.02 18.35 -28.86
N PHE A 171 5.73 18.05 -28.60
CA PHE A 171 5.31 17.40 -27.36
C PHE A 171 6.02 16.06 -27.18
N GLN A 172 5.91 15.18 -28.18
CA GLN A 172 6.50 13.84 -28.19
C GLN A 172 8.00 13.85 -27.90
N LYS A 173 8.76 14.71 -28.56
CA LYS A 173 10.21 14.81 -28.37
C LYS A 173 10.57 15.23 -26.94
N ASN A 174 9.91 16.26 -26.41
CA ASN A 174 10.26 16.83 -25.11
C ASN A 174 9.85 15.89 -23.96
N ILE A 175 8.63 15.34 -24.02
CA ILE A 175 8.19 14.40 -22.97
C ILE A 175 9.00 13.11 -22.99
N LYS A 176 9.39 12.60 -24.18
CA LYS A 176 10.28 11.44 -24.31
C LYS A 176 11.64 11.72 -23.68
N THR A 177 12.21 12.90 -23.90
CA THR A 177 13.47 13.32 -23.26
C THR A 177 13.35 13.30 -21.73
N CYS A 178 12.26 13.83 -21.17
CA CYS A 178 12.02 13.78 -19.73
C CYS A 178 11.87 12.36 -19.18
N VAL A 179 11.22 11.46 -19.93
CA VAL A 179 11.05 10.05 -19.57
C VAL A 179 12.38 9.31 -19.60
N ASP A 180 13.20 9.52 -20.64
CA ASP A 180 14.48 8.84 -20.82
C ASP A 180 15.48 9.19 -19.73
N ILE A 181 15.56 10.47 -19.33
CA ILE A 181 16.40 10.92 -18.22
C ILE A 181 16.03 10.18 -16.93
N LYS A 182 14.72 10.11 -16.61
CA LYS A 182 14.25 9.41 -15.40
C LYS A 182 14.50 7.91 -15.46
N LYS A 183 14.31 7.33 -16.64
CA LYS A 183 14.56 5.91 -16.86
C LYS A 183 16.03 5.58 -16.60
N HIS A 184 16.95 6.38 -17.15
CA HIS A 184 18.38 6.24 -16.90
C HIS A 184 18.72 6.36 -15.41
N LEU A 185 18.23 7.41 -14.74
CA LEU A 185 18.50 7.64 -13.32
C LEU A 185 17.96 6.50 -12.43
N LEU A 186 16.74 6.02 -12.70
CA LEU A 186 16.18 4.87 -11.99
C LEU A 186 17.01 3.60 -12.24
N GLN A 187 17.42 3.32 -13.47
CA GLN A 187 18.23 2.14 -13.79
C GLN A 187 19.60 2.18 -13.09
N GLU A 188 20.29 3.32 -13.11
CA GLU A 188 21.57 3.48 -12.39
C GLU A 188 21.40 3.36 -10.88
N TYR A 189 20.35 3.97 -10.32
CA TYR A 189 20.02 3.85 -8.91
C TYR A 189 19.79 2.38 -8.49
N LEU A 190 18.98 1.65 -9.26
CA LEU A 190 18.70 0.24 -8.99
C LEU A 190 19.95 -0.62 -9.15
N LEU A 191 20.79 -0.33 -10.15
CA LEU A 191 22.08 -1.00 -10.32
C LEU A 191 22.97 -0.85 -9.07
N ASN A 192 23.02 0.35 -8.48
CA ASN A 192 23.77 0.61 -7.24
C ASN A 192 23.22 -0.16 -6.03
N LYS A 193 21.91 -0.43 -5.99
CA LYS A 193 21.28 -1.32 -5.00
C LYS A 193 21.47 -2.81 -5.30
N GLY A 194 22.20 -3.14 -6.37
CA GLY A 194 22.45 -4.50 -6.81
C GLY A 194 21.29 -5.14 -7.57
N LEU A 195 20.33 -4.34 -8.07
CA LEU A 195 19.32 -4.76 -9.03
C LEU A 195 19.85 -4.51 -10.44
N ASN A 196 20.46 -5.54 -11.04
CA ASN A 196 20.98 -5.45 -12.40
C ASN A 196 20.01 -6.15 -13.39
N GLU A 197 20.08 -5.75 -14.66
CA GLU A 197 19.29 -6.36 -15.74
C GLU A 197 19.69 -7.83 -16.02
N GLN A 198 20.83 -8.27 -15.48
CA GLN A 198 21.30 -9.66 -15.61
C GLN A 198 20.62 -10.61 -14.62
N ALA A 199 19.96 -10.07 -13.59
CA ALA A 199 19.24 -10.86 -12.61
C ALA A 199 18.07 -11.55 -13.31
N LYS A 200 18.11 -12.88 -13.39
CA LYS A 200 17.03 -13.68 -14.00
C LYS A 200 15.78 -13.68 -13.15
N LYS A 201 15.93 -13.60 -11.83
CA LYS A 201 14.84 -13.61 -10.86
C LYS A 201 15.15 -12.64 -9.72
N ILE A 202 14.14 -11.94 -9.23
CA ILE A 202 14.25 -11.03 -8.07
C ILE A 202 13.01 -11.16 -7.18
N ALA A 203 13.16 -10.90 -5.88
CA ALA A 203 12.06 -10.86 -4.92
C ALA A 203 11.82 -9.42 -4.44
N MET A 204 10.59 -8.95 -4.53
CA MET A 204 10.18 -7.60 -4.15
C MET A 204 8.98 -7.63 -3.20
N VAL A 205 9.00 -6.79 -2.18
CA VAL A 205 7.95 -6.69 -1.16
C VAL A 205 7.43 -5.26 -1.09
N ASP A 206 6.11 -5.14 -1.17
CA ASP A 206 5.37 -3.89 -1.02
C ASP A 206 4.08 -4.18 -0.22
N ILE A 207 3.59 -3.20 0.54
CA ILE A 207 2.24 -3.28 1.12
C ILE A 207 1.17 -2.98 0.04
N GLY A 208 1.56 -2.29 -1.03
CA GLY A 208 0.69 -1.78 -2.08
C GLY A 208 -0.28 -2.82 -2.64
N TRP A 209 -1.57 -2.51 -2.59
CA TRP A 209 -2.65 -3.51 -2.72
C TRP A 209 -2.92 -3.99 -4.13
N ARG A 210 -2.39 -3.32 -5.16
CA ARG A 210 -2.58 -3.67 -6.58
C ARG A 210 -1.26 -3.95 -7.30
N GLY A 211 -0.13 -3.68 -6.66
CA GLY A 211 1.19 -3.96 -7.20
C GLY A 211 1.67 -3.06 -8.34
N THR A 212 1.14 -1.84 -8.48
CA THR A 212 1.46 -0.95 -9.60
C THR A 212 2.95 -0.58 -9.67
N THR A 213 3.62 -0.35 -8.54
CA THR A 213 5.08 -0.08 -8.53
C THR A 213 5.86 -1.26 -9.11
N GLN A 214 5.51 -2.48 -8.74
CA GLN A 214 6.17 -3.69 -9.26
C GLN A 214 5.79 -3.98 -10.71
N ASP A 215 4.57 -3.66 -11.14
CA ASP A 215 4.18 -3.71 -12.56
C ASP A 215 5.05 -2.77 -13.40
N ASN A 216 5.30 -1.55 -12.91
CA ASN A 216 6.16 -0.58 -13.57
C ASN A 216 7.60 -1.09 -13.68
N LEU A 217 8.13 -1.72 -12.62
CA LEU A 217 9.47 -2.30 -12.64
C LEU A 217 9.55 -3.54 -13.55
N ALA A 218 8.51 -4.37 -13.60
CA ALA A 218 8.47 -5.52 -14.52
C ALA A 218 8.53 -5.08 -15.99
N LEU A 219 7.91 -3.95 -16.33
CA LEU A 219 8.00 -3.35 -17.68
C LEU A 219 9.37 -2.74 -17.99
N LEU A 220 10.12 -2.36 -16.95
CA LEU A 220 11.49 -1.87 -17.06
C LEU A 220 12.47 -3.05 -17.26
N PHE A 221 12.32 -4.11 -16.47
CA PHE A 221 13.18 -5.31 -16.48
C PHE A 221 12.53 -6.49 -17.19
N LYS A 222 12.37 -6.39 -18.52
CA LYS A 222 11.58 -7.35 -19.32
C LYS A 222 12.09 -8.80 -19.26
N ASP A 223 13.39 -8.98 -19.07
CA ASP A 223 14.05 -10.30 -19.06
C ASP A 223 14.22 -10.86 -17.64
N THR A 224 13.75 -10.13 -16.62
CA THR A 224 13.79 -10.55 -15.22
C THR A 224 12.41 -11.02 -14.76
N THR A 225 12.35 -12.19 -14.14
CA THR A 225 11.13 -12.66 -13.45
C THR A 225 11.04 -12.03 -12.06
N ILE A 226 9.99 -11.26 -11.82
CA ILE A 226 9.76 -10.60 -10.52
C ILE A 226 8.82 -11.47 -9.67
N HIS A 227 9.30 -11.95 -8.53
CA HIS A 227 8.48 -12.50 -7.46
C HIS A 227 8.03 -11.35 -6.56
N ALA A 228 6.74 -11.04 -6.60
CA ALA A 228 6.14 -9.89 -5.94
C ALA A 228 5.24 -10.33 -4.78
N TYR A 229 5.58 -9.92 -3.57
CA TYR A 229 4.88 -10.34 -2.36
C TYR A 229 4.09 -9.19 -1.71
N TYR A 230 2.88 -9.50 -1.28
CA TYR A 230 1.95 -8.57 -0.66
C TYR A 230 1.31 -9.16 0.60
N LEU A 231 0.96 -8.29 1.55
CA LEU A 231 0.16 -8.69 2.71
C LEU A 231 -1.25 -9.16 2.28
N GLY A 232 -1.85 -8.45 1.32
CA GLY A 232 -3.10 -8.83 0.66
C GLY A 232 -3.24 -8.11 -0.68
N MET A 233 -4.13 -8.58 -1.54
CA MET A 233 -4.29 -8.03 -2.90
C MET A 233 -5.73 -7.67 -3.28
N GLN A 234 -5.90 -6.47 -3.80
CA GLN A 234 -7.09 -5.96 -4.48
C GLN A 234 -7.10 -6.35 -5.98
N PRO A 235 -8.26 -6.26 -6.66
CA PRO A 235 -8.35 -6.52 -8.10
C PRO A 235 -7.46 -5.59 -8.93
N PHE A 236 -6.94 -6.08 -10.05
CA PHE A 236 -6.15 -5.26 -10.97
C PHE A 236 -7.04 -4.34 -11.79
N LEU A 237 -6.52 -3.14 -12.09
CA LEU A 237 -7.15 -2.18 -13.02
C LEU A 237 -6.55 -2.25 -14.44
N ASN A 238 -5.30 -2.72 -14.53
CA ASN A 238 -4.49 -2.71 -15.73
C ASN A 238 -4.08 -4.15 -16.11
N PRO A 239 -3.82 -4.42 -17.40
CA PRO A 239 -3.16 -5.65 -17.82
C PRO A 239 -1.86 -5.83 -17.04
N GLN A 240 -1.57 -7.06 -16.65
CA GLN A 240 -0.41 -7.39 -15.84
C GLN A 240 0.75 -7.80 -16.75
N PRO A 241 2.00 -7.37 -16.47
CA PRO A 241 3.17 -7.85 -17.20
C PRO A 241 3.30 -9.38 -17.12
N ASN A 242 3.88 -10.01 -18.15
CA ASN A 242 3.99 -11.48 -18.19
C ASN A 242 5.15 -12.03 -17.32
N ASN A 243 6.09 -11.16 -16.94
CA ASN A 243 7.30 -11.50 -16.18
C ASN A 243 7.17 -11.21 -14.68
N ILE A 244 5.95 -11.07 -14.15
CA ILE A 244 5.71 -10.88 -12.71
C ILE A 244 4.80 -11.97 -12.15
N ILE A 245 5.21 -12.55 -11.03
CA ILE A 245 4.45 -13.53 -10.26
C ILE A 245 4.05 -12.85 -8.96
N LYS A 246 2.74 -12.61 -8.78
CA LYS A 246 2.21 -11.93 -7.59
C LYS A 246 1.66 -12.93 -6.59
N GLN A 247 2.09 -12.82 -5.34
CA GLN A 247 1.67 -13.68 -4.24
C GLN A 247 1.19 -12.84 -3.06
N SER A 248 0.08 -13.25 -2.46
CA SER A 248 -0.52 -12.56 -1.32
C SER A 248 -0.61 -13.49 -0.11
N PHE A 249 -0.23 -13.00 1.07
CA PHE A 249 -0.24 -13.81 2.28
C PHE A 249 -1.64 -14.04 2.86
N LEU A 250 -2.41 -12.97 3.09
CA LEU A 250 -3.78 -13.08 3.61
C LEU A 250 -4.79 -13.52 2.53
N GLY A 251 -4.37 -13.56 1.28
CA GLY A 251 -5.18 -13.91 0.12
C GLY A 251 -5.36 -12.74 -0.85
N ASP A 252 -5.86 -13.08 -2.04
CA ASP A 252 -6.17 -12.14 -3.11
C ASP A 252 -7.69 -12.08 -3.35
N GLN A 253 -8.17 -10.93 -3.84
CA GLN A 253 -9.53 -10.81 -4.37
C GLN A 253 -9.63 -11.25 -5.84
N VAL A 254 -8.50 -11.65 -6.45
CA VAL A 254 -8.36 -11.97 -7.88
C VAL A 254 -8.66 -13.44 -8.17
N PHE A 255 -8.20 -14.36 -7.32
CA PHE A 255 -8.23 -15.82 -7.54
C PHE A 255 -9.03 -16.59 -6.49
N LEU A 256 -9.44 -15.97 -5.37
CA LEU A 256 -10.25 -16.65 -4.37
C LEU A 256 -11.77 -16.48 -4.57
N ASN A 257 -12.49 -17.61 -4.57
CA ASN A 257 -13.91 -17.73 -4.19
C ASN A 257 -14.22 -17.24 -2.75
N ARG A 258 -13.29 -16.52 -2.11
CA ARG A 258 -13.34 -16.03 -0.72
C ARG A 258 -13.44 -14.50 -0.63
N ARG A 259 -14.04 -13.84 -1.62
CA ARG A 259 -14.38 -12.39 -1.58
C ARG A 259 -15.09 -11.96 -0.27
N GLN A 260 -15.76 -12.90 0.41
CA GLN A 260 -16.43 -12.69 1.69
C GLN A 260 -15.46 -12.57 2.88
N GLU A 261 -14.29 -13.21 2.82
CA GLU A 261 -13.32 -13.24 3.93
C GLU A 261 -12.38 -12.03 3.92
N LEU A 262 -12.20 -11.37 2.77
CA LEU A 262 -11.22 -10.30 2.55
C LEU A 262 -11.86 -8.91 2.41
N VAL A 263 -13.02 -8.69 3.02
CA VAL A 263 -13.73 -7.39 3.00
C VAL A 263 -12.86 -6.26 3.55
N TYR A 264 -11.96 -6.57 4.49
CA TYR A 264 -11.03 -5.61 5.06
C TYR A 264 -10.03 -5.04 4.03
N LEU A 265 -9.73 -5.74 2.93
CA LEU A 265 -8.89 -5.21 1.84
C LEU A 265 -9.56 -4.03 1.10
N LYS A 266 -10.79 -3.64 1.45
CA LYS A 266 -11.39 -2.38 0.99
C LYS A 266 -10.86 -1.16 1.75
N TYR A 267 -10.38 -1.34 2.98
CA TYR A 267 -9.96 -0.26 3.88
C TYR A 267 -8.49 -0.43 4.21
N VAL A 268 -7.62 -0.06 3.28
CA VAL A 268 -6.21 -0.42 3.35
C VAL A 268 -5.34 0.60 4.07
N SER A 269 -5.77 1.86 4.08
CA SER A 269 -5.04 2.96 4.70
C SER A 269 -4.71 2.79 6.20
N PRO A 270 -5.53 2.13 7.04
CA PRO A 270 -5.19 1.89 8.44
C PRO A 270 -3.94 1.03 8.65
N ILE A 271 -3.72 0.01 7.83
CA ILE A 271 -2.51 -0.82 7.94
C ILE A 271 -1.31 -0.13 7.31
N GLU A 272 -1.51 0.68 6.26
CA GLU A 272 -0.48 1.56 5.69
C GLU A 272 0.03 2.50 6.78
N MET A 273 -0.88 3.17 7.52
CA MET A 273 -0.53 3.99 8.68
C MET A 273 0.30 3.23 9.72
N MET A 274 -0.14 2.02 10.11
CA MET A 274 0.55 1.21 11.13
C MET A 274 1.93 0.72 10.67
N CYS A 275 2.15 0.60 9.37
CA CYS A 275 3.42 0.14 8.80
C CYS A 275 4.30 1.30 8.30
N ASN A 276 3.81 2.53 8.26
CA ASN A 276 4.50 3.67 7.65
C ASN A 276 5.85 4.00 8.32
N SER A 277 6.65 4.83 7.66
CA SER A 277 7.94 5.36 8.15
C SER A 277 7.97 6.89 8.08
N PRO A 278 8.75 7.58 8.93
CA PRO A 278 8.89 9.04 8.90
C PRO A 278 9.83 9.54 7.78
N SER A 279 10.38 8.61 7.01
CA SER A 279 11.42 8.82 6.01
C SER A 279 10.86 9.37 4.69
N GLY A 280 9.53 9.44 4.54
CA GLY A 280 8.84 10.07 3.41
C GLY A 280 8.82 9.24 2.12
N THR A 281 8.22 9.81 1.06
CA THR A 281 8.04 9.16 -0.24
C THR A 281 9.16 9.53 -1.20
N THR A 282 9.65 8.58 -1.98
CA THR A 282 10.60 8.85 -3.06
C THR A 282 9.93 9.63 -4.19
N ILE A 283 10.49 10.79 -4.53
CA ILE A 283 9.95 11.71 -5.55
C ILE A 283 10.85 11.85 -6.78
N ASP A 284 12.14 11.58 -6.65
CA ASP A 284 13.09 11.69 -7.77
C ASP A 284 14.37 10.90 -7.51
N TYR A 285 15.27 10.87 -8.49
CA TYR A 285 16.64 10.37 -8.36
C TYR A 285 17.60 11.43 -8.92
N GLN A 286 18.71 11.67 -8.24
CA GLN A 286 19.67 12.70 -8.65
C GLN A 286 21.11 12.23 -8.46
N ASN A 287 22.01 12.69 -9.32
CA ASN A 287 23.44 12.50 -9.14
C ASN A 287 23.94 13.49 -8.07
N ILE A 288 24.35 12.95 -6.93
CA ILE A 288 24.95 13.70 -5.82
C ILE A 288 26.36 13.15 -5.65
N GLU A 289 27.36 13.98 -5.94
CA GLU A 289 28.78 13.64 -5.76
C GLU A 289 29.25 12.40 -6.55
N GLY A 290 28.66 12.16 -7.73
CA GLY A 290 29.00 11.02 -8.60
C GLY A 290 28.21 9.74 -8.32
N GLU A 291 27.31 9.77 -7.32
CA GLU A 291 26.43 8.66 -6.98
C GLU A 291 24.97 9.03 -7.21
N ILE A 292 24.20 8.14 -7.85
CA ILE A 292 22.75 8.36 -7.97
C ILE A 292 22.08 8.03 -6.63
N ARG A 293 21.43 9.04 -6.04
CA ARG A 293 20.69 8.92 -4.78
C ARG A 293 19.21 9.23 -4.99
N ALA A 294 18.37 8.55 -4.21
CA ALA A 294 16.94 8.82 -4.18
C ALA A 294 16.64 10.10 -3.42
N ILE A 295 15.79 10.95 -3.98
CA ILE A 295 15.27 12.15 -3.34
C ILE A 295 13.93 11.83 -2.72
N ARG A 296 13.77 12.14 -1.44
CA ARG A 296 12.58 11.84 -0.65
C ARG A 296 11.91 13.13 -0.19
N LYS A 297 10.57 13.11 -0.20
CA LYS A 297 9.73 14.17 0.35
C LYS A 297 9.08 13.67 1.63
N THR A 298 9.38 14.33 2.74
CA THR A 298 8.74 14.11 4.03
C THR A 298 7.61 15.12 4.23
N ILE A 299 6.63 14.75 5.05
CA ILE A 299 5.53 15.62 5.47
C ILE A 299 5.53 15.61 6.99
N GLU A 300 5.74 16.78 7.59
CA GLU A 300 5.85 16.92 9.05
C GLU A 300 4.61 16.37 9.77
N LEU A 301 3.41 16.68 9.26
CA LEU A 301 2.16 16.16 9.81
C LEU A 301 2.02 14.62 9.72
N GLU A 302 2.55 13.97 8.67
CA GLU A 302 2.59 12.49 8.62
C GLU A 302 3.59 11.94 9.66
N ASN A 303 4.70 12.65 9.87
CA ASN A 303 5.74 12.29 10.82
C ASN A 303 5.27 12.46 12.26
N ASP A 304 4.46 13.46 12.57
CA ASP A 304 3.86 13.64 13.90
C ASP A 304 3.02 12.43 14.28
N ILE A 305 2.18 11.93 13.37
CA ILE A 305 1.41 10.70 13.58
C ILE A 305 2.33 9.49 13.77
N PHE A 306 3.43 9.42 13.03
CA PHE A 306 4.40 8.35 13.21
C PHE A 306 5.00 8.37 14.63
N TYR A 307 5.49 9.52 15.08
CA TYR A 307 6.14 9.65 16.39
C TYR A 307 5.15 9.62 17.55
N GLU A 308 3.91 10.06 17.37
CA GLU A 308 2.91 9.99 18.45
C GLU A 308 2.27 8.59 18.56
N TYR A 309 2.14 7.87 17.44
CA TYR A 309 1.36 6.64 17.38
C TYR A 309 2.08 5.44 16.78
N THR A 310 2.45 5.52 15.50
CA THR A 310 2.90 4.35 14.72
C THR A 310 4.14 3.70 15.32
N GLN A 311 5.11 4.48 15.80
CA GLN A 311 6.37 3.94 16.33
C GLN A 311 6.16 2.99 17.52
N PHE A 312 5.20 3.26 18.41
CA PHE A 312 4.96 2.43 19.59
C PHE A 312 4.32 1.11 19.22
N PHE A 313 3.39 1.13 18.24
CA PHE A 313 2.84 -0.09 17.66
C PHE A 313 3.94 -0.93 17.01
N GLN A 314 4.79 -0.33 16.18
CA GLN A 314 5.89 -1.04 15.52
C GLN A 314 6.89 -1.62 16.53
N GLN A 315 7.26 -0.86 17.57
CA GLN A 315 8.11 -1.36 18.66
C GLN A 315 7.52 -2.61 19.32
N GLY A 316 6.21 -2.59 19.62
CA GLY A 316 5.52 -3.75 20.17
C GLY A 316 5.54 -4.97 19.24
N VAL A 317 5.38 -4.77 17.93
CA VAL A 317 5.50 -5.85 16.94
C VAL A 317 6.91 -6.44 16.93
N LEU A 318 7.95 -5.60 16.89
CA LEU A 318 9.35 -6.04 16.84
C LEU A 318 9.75 -6.84 18.09
N GLU A 319 9.37 -6.37 19.28
CA GLU A 319 9.60 -7.12 20.53
C GLU A 319 8.82 -8.43 20.55
N GLY A 320 7.56 -8.43 20.09
CA GLY A 320 6.77 -9.65 19.94
C GLY A 320 7.43 -10.67 19.02
N ILE A 321 8.01 -10.23 17.90
CA ILE A 321 8.69 -11.12 16.95
C ILE A 321 9.92 -11.78 17.57
N LYS A 322 10.73 -11.05 18.34
CA LYS A 322 11.89 -11.66 19.05
C LYS A 322 11.45 -12.83 19.93
N SER A 323 10.36 -12.66 20.68
CA SER A 323 9.78 -13.73 21.50
C SER A 323 9.16 -14.86 20.66
N LEU A 324 8.53 -14.55 19.51
CA LEU A 324 7.98 -15.56 18.61
C LEU A 324 9.05 -16.45 17.98
N VAL A 325 10.21 -15.88 17.60
CA VAL A 325 11.32 -16.68 17.05
C VAL A 325 11.79 -17.71 18.06
N LYS A 326 12.02 -17.30 19.32
CA LYS A 326 12.40 -18.20 20.40
C LYS A 326 11.33 -19.27 20.65
N LEU A 327 10.06 -18.86 20.72
CA LEU A 327 8.95 -19.79 20.94
C LEU A 327 8.83 -20.83 19.83
N GLU A 328 9.05 -20.44 18.57
CA GLU A 328 9.02 -21.38 17.45
C GLU A 328 10.18 -22.38 17.51
N GLN A 329 11.38 -21.95 17.87
CA GLN A 329 12.53 -22.85 18.04
C GLN A 329 12.27 -23.90 19.12
N GLU A 330 11.68 -23.48 20.24
CA GLU A 330 11.33 -24.38 21.35
C GLU A 330 10.12 -25.27 21.00
N ASN A 331 9.16 -24.76 20.22
CA ASN A 331 7.89 -25.43 19.94
C ASN A 331 7.45 -25.31 18.46
N PRO A 332 8.16 -25.92 17.49
CA PRO A 332 7.86 -25.74 16.06
C PRO A 332 6.45 -26.18 15.65
N ASN A 333 5.88 -27.16 16.35
CA ASN A 333 4.54 -27.67 16.05
C ASN A 333 3.43 -26.62 16.30
N LEU A 334 3.67 -25.61 17.14
CA LEU A 334 2.72 -24.54 17.40
C LEU A 334 2.47 -23.66 16.16
N PHE A 335 3.46 -23.58 15.27
CA PHE A 335 3.47 -22.68 14.11
C PHE A 335 2.99 -23.35 12.81
N LYS A 336 2.66 -24.66 12.83
CA LYS A 336 2.25 -25.39 11.61
C LYS A 336 0.93 -24.91 10.99
N ASN A 337 0.06 -24.23 11.72
CA ASN A 337 -1.29 -23.83 11.27
C ASN A 337 -1.73 -22.46 11.81
N THR A 338 -0.90 -21.44 11.69
CA THR A 338 -1.14 -20.09 12.23
C THR A 338 -2.02 -19.20 11.36
N SER A 339 -2.32 -19.61 10.11
CA SER A 339 -3.08 -18.81 9.15
C SER A 339 -4.43 -18.30 9.67
N LYS A 340 -5.20 -19.16 10.38
CA LYS A 340 -6.48 -18.76 11.00
C LYS A 340 -6.30 -17.66 12.05
N PHE A 341 -5.18 -17.69 12.78
CA PHE A 341 -4.86 -16.68 13.77
C PHE A 341 -4.44 -15.36 13.12
N CYS A 342 -3.62 -15.40 12.06
CA CYS A 342 -3.26 -14.21 11.28
C CYS A 342 -4.51 -13.53 10.70
N ILE A 343 -5.46 -14.30 10.16
CA ILE A 343 -6.74 -13.77 9.66
C ILE A 343 -7.56 -13.16 10.80
N LYS A 344 -7.57 -13.77 12.00
CA LYS A 344 -8.25 -13.19 13.17
C LYS A 344 -7.62 -11.86 13.58
N ILE A 345 -6.28 -11.79 13.66
CA ILE A 345 -5.54 -10.56 13.97
C ILE A 345 -5.86 -9.46 12.96
N ALA A 346 -5.80 -9.78 11.66
CA ALA A 346 -6.14 -8.83 10.61
C ALA A 346 -7.61 -8.36 10.74
N ASN A 347 -8.56 -9.26 11.00
CA ASN A 347 -9.94 -8.85 11.24
C ASN A 347 -10.08 -7.94 12.47
N ASP A 348 -9.38 -8.20 13.57
CA ASP A 348 -9.46 -7.38 14.77
C ASP A 348 -8.87 -5.98 14.53
N LEU A 349 -7.77 -5.87 13.80
CA LEU A 349 -7.15 -4.60 13.45
C LEU A 349 -8.03 -3.76 12.50
N TRP A 350 -8.59 -4.36 11.45
CA TRP A 350 -9.34 -3.63 10.43
C TRP A 350 -10.83 -3.46 10.76
N MET A 351 -11.46 -4.51 11.25
CA MET A 351 -12.92 -4.62 11.29
C MET A 351 -13.49 -4.34 12.68
N ASN A 352 -12.66 -4.44 13.73
CA ASN A 352 -13.02 -4.15 15.12
C ASN A 352 -11.94 -3.31 15.81
N PRO A 353 -11.54 -2.15 15.24
CA PRO A 353 -10.40 -1.40 15.74
C PRO A 353 -10.62 -0.88 17.15
N LYS A 354 -9.51 -0.65 17.86
CA LYS A 354 -9.50 0.01 19.16
C LYS A 354 -9.57 1.53 18.98
N LYS A 355 -10.24 2.23 19.90
CA LYS A 355 -10.49 3.67 19.80
C LYS A 355 -9.21 4.50 19.63
N PHE A 356 -8.17 4.22 20.40
CA PHE A 356 -6.90 4.94 20.30
C PHE A 356 -6.23 4.79 18.92
N LEU A 357 -6.46 3.68 18.20
CA LEU A 357 -5.97 3.47 16.84
C LEU A 357 -6.77 4.31 15.83
N THR A 358 -8.07 4.42 16.04
CA THR A 358 -8.94 5.24 15.19
C THR A 358 -8.68 6.73 15.35
N GLU A 359 -8.35 7.17 16.58
CA GLU A 359 -7.91 8.55 16.84
C GLU A 359 -6.64 8.90 16.06
N ALA A 360 -5.66 7.99 16.00
CA ALA A 360 -4.46 8.18 15.19
C ALA A 360 -4.79 8.29 13.69
N TYR A 361 -5.65 7.39 13.19
CA TYR A 361 -6.03 7.37 11.77
C TYR A 361 -6.73 8.65 11.32
N PHE A 362 -7.71 9.15 12.09
CA PHE A 362 -8.43 10.36 11.73
C PHE A 362 -7.65 11.65 12.03
N GLN A 363 -6.39 11.58 12.45
CA GLN A 363 -5.49 12.74 12.53
C GLN A 363 -4.48 12.76 11.36
N LEU A 364 -4.52 11.76 10.45
CA LEU A 364 -3.63 11.69 9.30
C LEU A 364 -3.95 12.73 8.22
N HIS A 365 -2.89 13.29 7.66
CA HIS A 365 -2.90 14.03 6.40
C HIS A 365 -2.17 13.17 5.35
N HIS A 366 -2.74 12.97 4.15
CA HIS A 366 -2.19 12.05 3.14
C HIS A 366 -1.68 12.81 1.89
N ASP A 367 -0.50 12.45 1.38
CA ASP A 367 -0.01 12.91 0.06
C ASP A 367 -0.63 12.11 -1.11
N GLU A 368 -1.43 12.75 -1.95
CA GLU A 368 -1.95 12.18 -3.21
C GLU A 368 -1.41 12.91 -4.46
N THR A 369 -0.15 13.36 -4.43
CA THR A 369 0.49 14.02 -5.57
C THR A 369 0.46 13.15 -6.85
N PHE A 370 0.55 11.82 -6.74
CA PHE A 370 0.37 10.93 -7.89
C PHE A 370 -1.11 10.80 -8.27
N GLY A 371 -1.46 11.16 -9.50
CA GLY A 371 -2.83 11.15 -10.00
C GLY A 371 -3.59 12.45 -9.77
N VAL A 372 -3.71 12.91 -8.52
CA VAL A 372 -4.49 14.11 -8.18
C VAL A 372 -3.64 15.38 -8.25
N GLY A 373 -2.34 15.29 -7.96
CA GLY A 373 -1.41 16.41 -8.10
C GLY A 373 -1.43 17.40 -6.92
N GLU A 374 -2.09 17.03 -5.81
CA GLU A 374 -2.25 17.81 -4.60
C GLU A 374 -2.15 16.93 -3.34
N ILE A 375 -1.93 17.57 -2.19
CA ILE A 375 -2.00 16.91 -0.86
C ILE A 375 -3.47 16.97 -0.42
N ILE A 376 -4.10 15.81 -0.17
CA ILE A 376 -5.51 15.75 0.21
C ILE A 376 -5.61 15.56 1.73
N ASN A 377 -6.40 16.44 2.36
CA ASN A 377 -6.74 16.27 3.77
C ASN A 377 -7.84 15.20 3.91
N LYS A 378 -7.47 13.99 4.35
CA LYS A 378 -8.43 12.95 4.76
C LYS A 378 -8.74 12.97 6.26
N GLY A 379 -8.10 13.88 7.01
CA GLY A 379 -8.09 13.92 8.47
C GLY A 379 -9.27 14.63 9.12
N GLU A 380 -10.26 15.13 8.36
CA GLU A 380 -11.50 15.59 8.98
C GLU A 380 -12.55 14.47 8.90
N PRO A 381 -12.89 13.80 10.03
CA PRO A 381 -13.99 12.86 10.02
C PRO A 381 -15.25 13.63 9.62
N HIS A 382 -15.80 13.33 8.44
CA HIS A 382 -17.05 13.92 8.00
C HIS A 382 -18.08 13.78 9.12
N PHE A 383 -18.72 14.89 9.50
CA PHE A 383 -19.79 14.84 10.48
C PHE A 383 -20.92 13.96 9.92
N ILE A 384 -21.12 12.79 10.52
CA ILE A 384 -22.24 11.91 10.18
C ILE A 384 -23.32 12.07 11.25
N PRO A 385 -24.50 12.59 10.89
CA PRO A 385 -25.60 12.71 11.84
C PRO A 385 -25.96 11.33 12.42
N MET A 386 -26.05 11.23 13.74
CA MET A 386 -26.51 10.01 14.43
C MET A 386 -27.87 9.54 13.92
N SER A 387 -28.75 10.47 13.56
CA SER A 387 -30.04 10.18 12.94
C SER A 387 -29.88 9.43 11.62
N LEU A 388 -28.88 9.76 10.80
CA LEU A 388 -28.61 9.06 9.54
C LEU A 388 -28.09 7.65 9.79
N ILE A 389 -27.18 7.46 10.75
CA ILE A 389 -26.66 6.13 11.14
C ILE A 389 -27.80 5.23 11.60
N LEU A 390 -28.64 5.73 12.52
CA LEU A 390 -29.78 4.98 13.04
C LEU A 390 -30.82 4.67 11.95
N GLN A 391 -31.13 5.64 11.08
CA GLN A 391 -32.05 5.43 9.96
C GLN A 391 -31.50 4.43 8.94
N ALA A 392 -30.19 4.43 8.68
CA ALA A 392 -29.54 3.51 7.75
C ALA A 392 -29.63 2.04 8.20
N LEU A 393 -29.77 1.77 9.51
CA LEU A 393 -30.01 0.42 10.02
C LEU A 393 -31.30 -0.19 9.45
N PHE A 394 -32.32 0.63 9.19
CA PHE A 394 -33.66 0.15 8.79
C PHE A 394 -34.07 0.60 7.38
N ASN A 395 -33.37 1.56 6.77
CA ASN A 395 -33.75 2.14 5.49
C ASN A 395 -32.61 2.04 4.46
N LYS A 396 -32.87 1.33 3.34
CA LYS A 396 -31.91 1.10 2.26
C LYS A 396 -31.43 2.40 1.60
N LYS A 397 -32.32 3.37 1.35
CA LYS A 397 -31.93 4.67 0.75
C LYS A 397 -31.03 5.48 1.68
N LYS A 398 -31.31 5.44 2.98
CA LYS A 398 -30.47 6.08 4.01
C LYS A 398 -29.13 5.36 4.17
N TRP A 399 -29.12 4.05 3.97
CA TRP A 399 -27.89 3.26 3.89
C TRP A 399 -27.03 3.62 2.69
N ASP A 400 -27.63 3.76 1.50
CA ASP A 400 -26.88 4.16 0.31
C ASP A 400 -26.36 5.60 0.45
N GLN A 401 -27.15 6.51 1.04
CA GLN A 401 -26.71 7.85 1.42
C GLN A 401 -25.55 7.83 2.43
N LEU A 402 -25.65 6.99 3.46
CA LEU A 402 -24.57 6.77 4.43
C LEU A 402 -23.33 6.17 3.74
N GLY A 403 -23.51 5.23 2.81
CA GLY A 403 -22.44 4.60 2.05
C GLY A 403 -21.67 5.60 1.18
N LEU A 404 -22.35 6.56 0.56
CA LEU A 404 -21.73 7.64 -0.19
C LEU A 404 -20.92 8.58 0.71
N LEU A 405 -21.50 9.01 1.84
CA LEU A 405 -20.78 9.85 2.83
C LEU A 405 -19.56 9.15 3.44
N LEU A 406 -19.65 7.83 3.56
CA LEU A 406 -18.60 7.00 4.13
C LEU A 406 -17.51 6.63 3.13
N ALA A 407 -17.77 6.76 1.82
CA ALA A 407 -16.83 6.37 0.77
C ALA A 407 -15.50 7.14 0.87
N ASP A 408 -15.58 8.41 1.27
CA ASP A 408 -14.43 9.31 1.36
C ASP A 408 -13.64 9.14 2.67
N THR A 409 -14.22 8.47 3.67
CA THR A 409 -13.59 8.32 5.01
C THR A 409 -12.43 7.31 5.03
N GLY A 410 -12.34 6.44 4.03
CA GLY A 410 -11.29 5.42 3.90
C GLY A 410 -11.32 4.29 4.95
N TRP A 411 -12.06 4.44 6.06
CA TRP A 411 -12.18 3.41 7.11
C TRP A 411 -13.45 3.52 7.98
N ILE A 412 -14.51 2.84 7.53
CA ILE A 412 -15.84 2.96 8.13
C ILE A 412 -15.91 2.38 9.54
N GLN A 413 -15.30 1.21 9.75
CA GLN A 413 -15.24 0.57 11.07
C GLN A 413 -14.45 1.41 12.06
N GLY A 414 -13.41 2.08 11.57
CA GLY A 414 -12.68 3.10 12.32
C GLY A 414 -13.59 4.23 12.75
N LEU A 415 -14.39 4.78 11.83
CA LEU A 415 -15.27 5.90 12.11
C LEU A 415 -16.34 5.56 13.15
N PHE A 416 -16.96 4.39 13.05
CA PHE A 416 -17.91 3.92 14.06
C PHE A 416 -17.23 3.83 15.43
N THR A 417 -16.06 3.22 15.52
CA THR A 417 -15.32 3.14 16.79
C THR A 417 -14.93 4.54 17.31
N TYR A 418 -14.50 5.46 16.45
CA TYR A 418 -14.13 6.83 16.81
C TYR A 418 -15.27 7.56 17.53
N TYR A 419 -16.51 7.44 17.01
CA TYR A 419 -17.72 7.99 17.62
C TYR A 419 -18.31 7.14 18.76
N ASN A 420 -17.59 6.13 19.27
CA ASN A 420 -18.04 5.16 20.29
C ASN A 420 -19.24 4.28 19.85
N LEU A 421 -19.42 4.09 18.54
CA LEU A 421 -20.43 3.26 17.91
C LEU A 421 -19.86 1.91 17.41
N GLY A 422 -18.70 1.48 17.90
CA GLY A 422 -18.03 0.26 17.45
C GLY A 422 -18.87 -1.01 17.60
N PHE A 423 -19.91 -1.00 18.45
CA PHE A 423 -20.89 -2.09 18.56
C PHE A 423 -21.72 -2.31 17.28
N LEU A 424 -21.72 -1.35 16.35
CA LEU A 424 -22.35 -1.48 15.02
C LEU A 424 -21.48 -2.24 14.01
N ASN A 425 -20.16 -2.37 14.27
CA ASN A 425 -19.23 -3.06 13.36
C ASN A 425 -19.68 -4.48 13.01
N PRO A 426 -20.10 -5.35 13.95
CA PRO A 426 -20.58 -6.70 13.61
C PRO A 426 -21.73 -6.70 12.60
N VAL A 427 -22.71 -5.80 12.76
CA VAL A 427 -23.88 -5.68 11.87
C VAL A 427 -23.45 -5.18 10.49
N TYR A 428 -22.59 -4.16 10.46
CA TYR A 428 -22.03 -3.60 9.23
C TYR A 428 -21.24 -4.65 8.44
N ASN A 429 -20.35 -5.37 9.13
CA ASN A 429 -19.49 -6.39 8.55
C ASN A 429 -20.30 -7.56 7.98
N LEU A 430 -21.36 -8.00 8.67
CA LEU A 430 -22.29 -9.02 8.16
C LEU A 430 -22.97 -8.56 6.87
N ARG A 431 -23.42 -7.30 6.79
CA ARG A 431 -24.07 -6.75 5.60
C ARG A 431 -23.13 -6.67 4.39
N ILE A 432 -21.88 -6.27 4.60
CA ILE A 432 -20.91 -6.25 3.48
C ILE A 432 -20.64 -7.67 2.98
N LYS A 433 -20.47 -8.65 3.89
CA LYS A 433 -20.28 -10.06 3.52
C LYS A 433 -21.45 -10.63 2.72
N MET A 434 -22.68 -10.23 3.04
CA MET A 434 -23.86 -10.64 2.27
C MET A 434 -23.90 -10.03 0.86
N LYS A 435 -23.51 -8.75 0.71
CA LYS A 435 -23.44 -8.09 -0.60
C LYS A 435 -22.29 -8.61 -1.48
N SER A 436 -21.24 -9.19 -0.89
CA SER A 436 -20.13 -9.79 -1.65
C SER A 436 -20.35 -11.25 -2.05
N LYS A 437 -21.57 -11.79 -1.91
CA LYS A 437 -21.94 -13.08 -2.51
C LYS A 437 -21.85 -12.98 -4.04
N PRO A 438 -21.19 -13.94 -4.73
CA PRO A 438 -21.29 -14.01 -6.18
C PRO A 438 -22.74 -14.29 -6.56
N LEU A 439 -23.33 -13.43 -7.38
CA LEU A 439 -24.52 -13.78 -8.15
C LEU A 439 -24.10 -14.89 -9.11
N LEU A 440 -24.52 -16.13 -8.83
CA LEU A 440 -24.58 -17.15 -9.87
C LEU A 440 -25.67 -16.69 -10.84
N ARG A 441 -25.29 -16.09 -11.97
CA ARG A 441 -26.05 -16.11 -13.25
C ARG A 441 -25.28 -15.43 -14.38
N GLU A 442 -25.01 -16.26 -15.39
CA GLU A 442 -25.08 -16.07 -16.84
C GLU A 442 -24.59 -14.77 -17.50
N GLU A 443 -23.79 -14.99 -18.53
CA GLU A 443 -23.24 -14.04 -19.50
C GLU A 443 -24.26 -13.00 -19.99
N THR A 444 -23.84 -11.74 -20.07
CA THR A 444 -23.84 -10.94 -21.32
C THR A 444 -23.15 -9.59 -21.09
N ASN A 445 -22.63 -9.07 -22.20
CA ASN A 445 -21.80 -7.88 -22.38
C ASN A 445 -22.27 -6.60 -21.67
N ASP A 446 -21.28 -5.73 -21.48
CA ASP A 446 -21.32 -4.28 -21.27
C ASP A 446 -21.87 -3.76 -19.94
N GLY A 447 -20.99 -3.05 -19.21
CA GLY A 447 -21.39 -2.11 -18.15
C GLY A 447 -20.64 -2.28 -16.84
N PHE A 448 -19.35 -1.91 -16.82
CA PHE A 448 -18.69 -1.56 -15.55
C PHE A 448 -19.35 -0.29 -15.00
N THR A 449 -20.15 -0.44 -13.96
CA THR A 449 -20.63 0.66 -13.11
C THR A 449 -20.13 0.41 -11.69
N LEU A 450 -19.61 1.49 -11.08
CA LEU A 450 -18.83 1.59 -9.85
C LEU A 450 -19.35 0.79 -8.63
#